data_AF-A0A1F1CH37-F1
#
_entry.id   AF-A0A1F1CH37-F1
#
_cell.length_a   1.000
_cell.length_b   1.000
_cell.length_c   1.000
_cell.angle_alpha   90.00
_cell.angle_beta   90.00
_cell.angle_gamma   90.00
#
_symmetry.space_group_name_H-M   'P 1'
#
loop_
_entity.id
_entity.type
_entity.pdbx_description
1 polymer ?
#
loop_
_entity_poly.entity_id
_entity_poly.type
_entity_poly.pdbx_seq_one_letter_code
_entity_poly.pdbx_strand_id
1 'polypeptide(L)'
;MTFRKLRLLMSKYGFSILFMGFELWASFAAFFWLNRWFPHWLSVAVIGLLYVSTILAIVNRNTPPENKVTWLLIAVIPVFGSLLYLMFGERRLSKKEMIQLKNMESMKFREDNSHQLRKELKQESKAVYGLVKSILSMDHNADLYNGTASTFYPLGEEMYAQLLEDLKAAKKFIFIEFYIIDEGLMWNSILEILEQKVKEGVEVKLLYDDIGCMATLAGNYTKRLRKMGIDAHKFNKVIPRLTVAYNNRDHRKILVIDGQIGYTGGVNLADEYINHIERFGHWKDSAIRLDGRAVKALTRLFLMNWYINRGEIEDFDRYHIENKAVEGEGLYIPYGSGPKPIYKSQVGKTVYQNMINQATDYVYITTPYLIIDYDLTEDIRNAALRGVDVRIVTPHIPDKKLIQIVTRGAYLDLMDAGVKIYEYTPGFVHSKQVLADDEMAVVGSINFDYRSLVHHYENAVWMYRTPALKKIREDFDHIFEVSQEITEDTFRFTWHQSLIKEIMQLFAPML
;
A
#
# COMPACT_ATOMS: atom_id res chain seq x y z
N MET A 1 5.20 28.76 15.31
CA MET A 1 5.70 27.75 14.35
C MET A 1 6.59 26.78 15.11
N THR A 2 6.19 25.51 15.29
CA THR A 2 6.90 24.53 16.12
C THR A 2 8.28 24.19 15.55
N PHE A 3 9.26 23.91 16.44
CA PHE A 3 10.67 23.61 16.09
C PHE A 3 10.82 22.51 15.00
N ARG A 4 9.91 21.52 15.00
CA ARG A 4 9.81 20.48 13.96
C ARG A 4 9.53 21.04 12.55
N LYS A 5 8.62 22.01 12.41
CA LYS A 5 8.29 22.62 11.10
C LYS A 5 9.46 23.43 10.54
N LEU A 6 10.21 24.11 11.40
CA LEU A 6 11.41 24.86 10.99
C LEU A 6 12.54 23.92 10.54
N ARG A 7 12.75 22.80 11.25
CA ARG A 7 13.73 21.76 10.87
C ARG A 7 13.40 21.11 9.51
N LEU A 8 12.11 20.92 9.22
CA LEU A 8 11.63 20.42 7.92
C LEU A 8 11.93 21.39 6.77
N LEU A 9 11.66 22.69 6.96
CA LEU A 9 11.98 23.73 5.97
C LEU A 9 13.49 23.89 5.72
N MET A 10 14.31 23.69 6.76
CA MET A 10 15.78 23.73 6.66
C MET A 10 16.40 22.38 6.23
N SER A 11 15.57 21.35 5.97
CA SER A 11 16.03 20.05 5.51
C SER A 11 16.09 19.97 3.98
N LYS A 12 16.64 18.87 3.45
CA LYS A 12 16.59 18.56 2.00
C LYS A 12 15.17 18.62 1.42
N TYR A 13 14.14 18.33 2.22
CA TYR A 13 12.75 18.35 1.77
C TYR A 13 12.22 19.78 1.62
N GLY A 14 12.58 20.67 2.54
CA GLY A 14 12.26 22.09 2.42
C GLY A 14 12.95 22.74 1.22
N PHE A 15 14.22 22.40 0.98
CA PHE A 15 14.92 22.80 -0.24
C PHE A 15 14.23 22.28 -1.51
N SER A 16 13.85 21.00 -1.55
CA SER A 16 13.08 20.45 -2.66
C SER A 16 11.75 21.19 -2.87
N ILE A 17 11.00 21.50 -1.81
CA ILE A 17 9.73 22.24 -1.92
C ILE A 17 9.95 23.65 -2.50
N LEU A 18 10.94 24.39 -2.01
CA LEU A 18 11.27 25.72 -2.52
C LEU A 18 11.70 25.65 -3.98
N PHE A 19 12.51 24.67 -4.36
CA PHE A 19 12.96 24.46 -5.73
C PHE A 19 11.78 24.12 -6.67
N MET A 20 10.87 23.25 -6.24
CA MET A 20 9.64 22.96 -6.99
C MET A 20 8.74 24.19 -7.11
N GLY A 21 8.62 24.99 -6.05
CA GLY A 21 7.91 26.28 -6.11
C GLY A 21 8.53 27.23 -7.14
N PHE A 22 9.86 27.29 -7.20
CA PHE A 22 10.59 28.06 -8.20
C PHE A 22 10.42 27.51 -9.62
N GLU A 23 10.49 26.20 -9.84
CA GLU A 23 10.25 25.59 -11.15
C GLU A 23 8.84 25.89 -11.68
N LEU A 24 7.81 25.82 -10.80
CA LEU A 24 6.45 26.23 -11.15
C LEU A 24 6.43 27.71 -11.52
N TRP A 25 6.94 28.58 -10.66
CA TRP A 25 6.98 30.03 -10.90
C TRP A 25 7.71 30.38 -12.19
N ALA A 26 8.87 29.77 -12.46
CA ALA A 26 9.66 30.00 -13.66
C ALA A 26 8.90 29.55 -14.92
N SER A 27 8.19 28.41 -14.86
CA SER A 27 7.35 27.94 -15.97
C SER A 27 6.24 28.94 -16.30
N PHE A 28 5.57 29.47 -15.27
CA PHE A 28 4.54 30.49 -15.45
C PHE A 28 5.12 31.83 -15.94
N ALA A 29 6.24 32.27 -15.35
CA ALA A 29 6.90 33.51 -15.74
C ALA A 29 7.37 33.46 -17.21
N ALA A 30 7.92 32.34 -17.66
CA ALA A 30 8.30 32.12 -19.05
C ALA A 30 7.09 32.21 -19.98
N PHE A 31 5.96 31.59 -19.61
CA PHE A 31 4.72 31.69 -20.39
C PHE A 31 4.24 33.14 -20.54
N PHE A 32 4.15 33.90 -19.44
CA PHE A 32 3.72 35.30 -19.48
C PHE A 32 4.72 36.21 -20.20
N TRP A 33 6.02 35.93 -20.09
CA TRP A 33 7.06 36.66 -20.81
C TRP A 33 6.95 36.43 -22.33
N LEU A 34 6.82 35.18 -22.78
CA LEU A 34 6.65 34.84 -24.20
C LEU A 34 5.40 35.52 -24.78
N ASN A 35 4.30 35.58 -24.03
CA ASN A 35 3.06 36.23 -24.46
C ASN A 35 3.21 37.73 -24.76
N ARG A 36 4.29 38.39 -24.30
CA ARG A 36 4.57 39.80 -24.64
C ARG A 36 5.13 39.99 -26.05
N TRP A 37 5.73 38.93 -26.62
CA TRP A 37 6.44 38.99 -27.90
C TRP A 37 5.60 38.47 -29.08
N PHE A 38 4.52 37.74 -28.81
CA PHE A 38 3.66 37.18 -29.84
C PHE A 38 2.35 37.98 -30.00
N PRO A 39 1.79 38.04 -31.22
CA PRO A 39 0.45 38.60 -31.42
C PRO A 39 -0.60 37.85 -30.59
N HIS A 40 -1.56 38.58 -30.02
CA HIS A 40 -2.58 38.00 -29.14
C HIS A 40 -3.36 36.84 -29.77
N TRP A 41 -3.66 36.89 -31.06
CA TRP A 41 -4.38 35.82 -31.76
C TRP A 41 -3.57 34.51 -31.79
N LEU A 42 -2.25 34.58 -31.92
CA LEU A 42 -1.37 33.42 -31.93
C LEU A 42 -1.30 32.80 -30.53
N SER A 43 -1.18 33.62 -29.49
CA SER A 43 -1.22 33.16 -28.10
C SER A 43 -2.54 32.46 -27.77
N VAL A 44 -3.67 33.05 -28.15
CA VAL A 44 -5.00 32.44 -27.96
C VAL A 44 -5.10 31.10 -28.70
N ALA A 45 -4.62 31.02 -29.94
CA ALA A 45 -4.62 29.78 -30.71
C ALA A 45 -3.77 28.68 -30.05
N VAL A 46 -2.56 29.01 -29.58
CA VAL A 46 -1.66 28.06 -28.90
C VAL A 46 -2.27 27.57 -27.58
N ILE A 47 -2.83 28.47 -26.77
CA ILE A 47 -3.49 28.11 -25.50
C ILE A 47 -4.72 27.24 -25.77
N GLY A 48 -5.53 27.60 -26.76
CA GLY A 48 -6.69 26.82 -27.18
C GLY A 48 -6.30 25.42 -27.62
N LEU A 49 -5.26 25.29 -28.44
CA LEU A 49 -4.76 23.99 -28.89
C LEU A 49 -4.20 23.16 -27.73
N LEU A 50 -3.43 23.78 -26.82
CA LEU A 50 -2.92 23.12 -25.62
C LEU A 50 -4.05 22.63 -24.71
N TYR A 51 -5.07 23.46 -24.51
CA TYR A 51 -6.25 23.14 -23.72
C TYR A 51 -7.01 21.96 -24.33
N VAL A 52 -7.40 22.05 -25.60
CA VAL A 52 -8.12 20.97 -26.31
C VAL A 52 -7.29 19.68 -26.31
N SER A 53 -5.98 19.77 -26.57
CA SER A 53 -5.09 18.60 -26.53
C SER A 53 -5.03 17.98 -25.13
N THR A 54 -5.06 18.79 -24.08
CA THR A 54 -5.09 18.31 -22.69
C THR A 54 -6.39 17.57 -22.39
N ILE A 55 -7.54 18.15 -22.76
CA ILE A 55 -8.84 17.51 -22.57
C ILE A 55 -8.91 16.17 -23.32
N LEU A 56 -8.50 16.14 -24.59
CA LEU A 56 -8.43 14.91 -25.38
C LEU A 56 -7.48 13.88 -24.73
N ALA A 57 -6.32 14.31 -24.22
CA ALA A 57 -5.38 13.45 -23.54
C ALA A 57 -5.92 12.88 -22.22
N ILE A 58 -6.72 13.64 -21.46
CA ILE A 58 -7.37 13.17 -20.23
C ILE A 58 -8.47 12.15 -20.57
N VAL A 59 -9.35 12.49 -21.52
CA VAL A 59 -10.51 11.67 -21.89
C VAL A 59 -10.08 10.32 -22.49
N ASN A 60 -9.09 10.33 -23.39
CA ASN A 60 -8.60 9.12 -24.06
C ASN A 60 -7.75 8.22 -23.15
N ARG A 61 -7.45 8.65 -21.92
CA ARG A 61 -6.59 7.89 -21.03
C ARG A 61 -7.31 6.71 -20.39
N ASN A 62 -6.58 5.61 -20.20
CA ASN A 62 -7.08 4.43 -19.50
C ASN A 62 -6.84 4.56 -17.97
N THR A 63 -7.61 5.44 -17.34
CA THR A 63 -7.67 5.70 -15.88
C THR A 63 -9.11 5.68 -15.40
N PRO A 64 -9.35 5.46 -14.09
CA PRO A 64 -10.68 5.56 -13.51
C PRO A 64 -11.38 6.88 -13.84
N PRO A 65 -12.71 6.89 -14.07
CA PRO A 65 -13.47 8.09 -14.39
C PRO A 65 -13.29 9.23 -13.38
N GLU A 66 -13.19 8.92 -12.09
CA GLU A 66 -13.04 9.89 -11.00
C GLU A 66 -11.73 10.67 -11.14
N ASN A 67 -10.64 9.99 -11.50
CA ASN A 67 -9.37 10.63 -11.79
C ASN A 67 -9.48 11.54 -13.03
N LYS A 68 -10.24 11.14 -14.07
CA LYS A 68 -10.49 11.99 -15.24
C LYS A 68 -11.26 13.25 -14.86
N VAL A 69 -12.34 13.13 -14.09
CA VAL A 69 -13.14 14.25 -13.62
C VAL A 69 -12.28 15.24 -12.83
N THR A 70 -11.44 14.73 -11.93
CA THR A 70 -10.52 15.56 -11.14
C THR A 70 -9.56 16.36 -12.03
N TRP A 71 -8.95 15.70 -13.02
CA TRP A 71 -8.07 16.39 -13.98
C TRP A 71 -8.79 17.36 -14.91
N LEU A 72 -10.04 17.07 -15.29
CA LEU A 72 -10.86 17.99 -16.07
C LEU A 72 -11.19 19.25 -15.27
N LEU A 73 -11.52 19.12 -13.97
CA LEU A 73 -11.75 20.26 -13.08
C LEU A 73 -10.50 21.14 -12.96
N ILE A 74 -9.32 20.53 -12.82
CA ILE A 74 -8.05 21.28 -12.82
C ILE A 74 -7.82 21.96 -14.18
N ALA A 75 -8.11 21.25 -15.28
CA ALA A 75 -7.92 21.75 -16.64
C ALA A 75 -8.73 23.01 -16.94
N VAL A 76 -9.88 23.23 -16.26
CA VAL A 76 -10.73 24.43 -16.43
C VAL A 76 -9.96 25.73 -16.22
N ILE A 77 -8.96 25.75 -15.33
CA ILE A 77 -8.12 26.94 -15.12
C ILE A 77 -7.20 27.09 -16.34
N PRO A 78 -7.44 28.06 -17.24
CA PRO A 78 -6.74 28.12 -18.52
C PRO A 78 -5.23 28.26 -18.32
N VAL A 79 -4.44 27.59 -19.15
CA VAL A 79 -2.96 27.50 -19.07
C VAL A 79 -2.47 26.72 -17.85
N PHE A 80 -2.90 27.10 -16.65
CA PHE A 80 -2.51 26.47 -15.39
C PHE A 80 -2.86 24.99 -15.36
N GLY A 81 -4.11 24.64 -15.67
CA GLY A 81 -4.57 23.26 -15.62
C GLY A 81 -3.85 22.35 -16.60
N SER A 82 -3.62 22.83 -17.83
CA SER A 82 -2.85 22.10 -18.84
C SER A 82 -1.39 21.89 -18.45
N LEU A 83 -0.73 22.91 -17.90
CA LEU A 83 0.65 22.78 -17.42
C LEU A 83 0.73 21.81 -16.24
N LEU A 84 -0.19 21.90 -15.28
CA LEU A 84 -0.25 20.95 -14.16
C LEU A 84 -0.49 19.52 -14.66
N TYR A 85 -1.38 19.28 -15.62
CA TYR A 85 -1.59 17.95 -16.18
C TYR A 85 -0.34 17.39 -16.87
N LEU A 86 0.39 18.21 -17.63
CA LEU A 86 1.63 17.76 -18.27
C LEU A 86 2.72 17.39 -17.25
N MET A 87 2.76 18.09 -16.13
CA MET A 87 3.74 17.87 -15.06
C MET A 87 3.34 16.73 -14.12
N PHE A 88 2.04 16.60 -13.84
CA PHE A 88 1.51 15.79 -12.76
C PHE A 88 0.53 14.68 -13.18
N GLY A 89 0.13 14.63 -14.45
CA GLY A 89 -0.87 13.69 -14.92
C GLY A 89 -0.42 12.24 -14.84
N GLU A 90 0.86 11.93 -15.09
CA GLU A 90 1.38 10.56 -15.03
C GLU A 90 2.85 10.50 -14.63
N ARG A 91 3.20 9.46 -13.86
CA ARG A 91 4.60 9.09 -13.68
C ARG A 91 5.13 8.48 -14.97
N ARG A 92 6.09 9.18 -15.59
CA ARG A 92 6.88 8.64 -16.71
C ARG A 92 8.12 7.94 -16.16
N LEU A 93 8.35 6.72 -16.58
CA LEU A 93 9.57 6.00 -16.24
C LEU A 93 10.77 6.49 -17.05
N SER A 94 11.93 6.50 -16.41
CA SER A 94 13.21 6.68 -17.09
C SER A 94 13.52 5.49 -18.01
N LYS A 95 14.41 5.70 -18.98
CA LYS A 95 14.89 4.62 -19.86
C LYS A 95 15.48 3.46 -19.06
N LYS A 96 16.18 3.74 -17.95
CA LYS A 96 16.75 2.74 -17.05
C LYS A 96 15.65 1.89 -16.40
N GLU A 97 14.65 2.54 -15.80
CA GLU A 97 13.50 1.85 -15.17
C GLU A 97 12.74 0.98 -16.20
N MET A 98 12.55 1.48 -17.42
CA MET A 98 11.91 0.68 -18.48
C MET A 98 12.69 -0.58 -18.85
N ILE A 99 14.03 -0.50 -18.95
CA ILE A 99 14.88 -1.67 -19.21
C ILE A 99 14.80 -2.64 -18.03
N GLN A 100 14.87 -2.13 -16.80
CA GLN A 100 14.77 -2.95 -15.59
C GLN A 100 13.43 -3.68 -15.51
N LEU A 101 12.32 -3.02 -15.82
CA LEU A 101 11.01 -3.65 -15.89
C LEU A 101 10.94 -4.74 -16.95
N LYS A 102 11.47 -4.50 -18.15
CA LYS A 102 11.52 -5.54 -19.20
C LYS A 102 12.34 -6.75 -18.75
N ASN A 103 13.47 -6.52 -18.09
CA ASN A 103 14.27 -7.60 -17.53
C ASN A 103 13.47 -8.37 -16.47
N MET A 104 12.74 -7.68 -15.60
CA MET A 104 11.85 -8.33 -14.62
C MET A 104 10.74 -9.16 -15.25
N GLU A 105 10.06 -8.63 -16.26
CA GLU A 105 9.01 -9.36 -16.99
C GLU A 105 9.57 -10.60 -17.69
N SER A 106 10.84 -10.57 -18.11
CA SER A 106 11.51 -11.73 -18.71
C SER A 106 11.86 -12.82 -17.71
N MET A 107 11.96 -12.49 -16.41
CA MET A 107 12.21 -13.45 -15.34
C MET A 107 10.94 -14.25 -15.05
N LYS A 108 10.78 -15.37 -15.76
CA LYS A 108 9.69 -16.34 -15.53
C LYS A 108 10.00 -17.16 -14.29
N PHE A 109 9.44 -16.75 -13.15
CA PHE A 109 9.38 -17.61 -11.97
C PHE A 109 8.00 -18.26 -11.93
N ARG A 110 7.98 -19.57 -11.77
CA ARG A 110 6.76 -20.33 -11.50
C ARG A 110 7.10 -21.40 -10.49
N GLU A 111 6.23 -21.55 -9.50
CA GLU A 111 6.32 -22.67 -8.59
C GLU A 111 5.97 -23.95 -9.36
N ASP A 112 6.83 -24.96 -9.25
CA ASP A 112 6.71 -26.18 -10.05
C ASP A 112 5.35 -26.87 -9.91
N ASN A 113 4.76 -26.83 -8.70
CA ASN A 113 3.49 -27.48 -8.42
C ASN A 113 2.26 -26.57 -8.61
N SER A 114 2.43 -25.26 -8.88
CA SER A 114 1.31 -24.32 -9.04
C SER A 114 0.31 -24.77 -10.13
N HIS A 115 0.80 -25.33 -11.24
CA HIS A 115 -0.09 -25.81 -12.30
C HIS A 115 -1.02 -26.92 -11.82
N GLN A 116 -0.49 -27.88 -11.05
CA GLN A 116 -1.26 -28.98 -10.51
C GLN A 116 -2.28 -28.49 -9.47
N LEU A 117 -1.86 -27.63 -8.53
CA LEU A 117 -2.73 -27.02 -7.53
C LEU A 117 -3.91 -26.27 -8.18
N ARG A 118 -3.65 -25.52 -9.26
CA ARG A 118 -4.70 -24.82 -10.00
C ARG A 118 -5.68 -25.76 -10.68
N LYS A 119 -5.22 -26.93 -11.15
CA LYS A 119 -6.09 -27.93 -11.77
C LYS A 119 -7.02 -28.57 -10.74
N GLU A 120 -6.49 -28.90 -9.57
CA GLU A 120 -7.24 -29.42 -8.42
C GLU A 120 -8.25 -28.39 -7.94
N LEU A 121 -7.83 -27.14 -7.72
CA LEU A 121 -8.71 -26.05 -7.31
C LEU A 121 -9.84 -25.79 -8.30
N LYS A 122 -9.58 -25.92 -9.61
CA LYS A 122 -10.63 -25.78 -10.63
C LYS A 122 -11.71 -26.86 -10.53
N GLN A 123 -11.36 -28.06 -10.08
CA GLN A 123 -12.30 -29.15 -9.85
C GLN A 123 -13.09 -28.94 -8.56
N GLU A 124 -12.43 -28.42 -7.52
CA GLU A 124 -13.03 -28.11 -6.21
C GLU A 124 -13.99 -26.92 -6.28
N SER A 125 -13.50 -25.75 -6.73
CA SER A 125 -14.27 -24.52 -6.81
C SER A 125 -13.86 -23.68 -8.02
N LYS A 126 -14.76 -23.59 -9.01
CA LYS A 126 -14.55 -22.74 -10.20
C LYS A 126 -14.48 -21.26 -9.86
N ALA A 127 -15.19 -20.83 -8.81
CA ALA A 127 -15.22 -19.46 -8.35
C ALA A 127 -13.83 -19.06 -7.81
N VAL A 128 -13.33 -19.81 -6.83
CA VAL A 128 -12.00 -19.60 -6.23
C VAL A 128 -10.90 -19.73 -7.30
N TYR A 129 -11.00 -20.71 -8.19
CA TYR A 129 -10.08 -20.83 -9.33
C TYR A 129 -10.09 -19.58 -10.23
N GLY A 130 -11.26 -18.98 -10.48
CA GLY A 130 -11.41 -17.74 -11.23
C GLY A 130 -10.69 -16.57 -10.57
N LEU A 131 -10.86 -16.41 -9.25
CA LEU A 131 -10.15 -15.41 -8.44
C LEU A 131 -8.62 -15.61 -8.54
N VAL A 132 -8.13 -16.83 -8.27
CA VAL A 132 -6.70 -17.16 -8.36
C VAL A 132 -6.18 -16.84 -9.75
N LYS A 133 -6.88 -17.27 -10.80
CA LYS A 133 -6.49 -16.97 -12.19
C LYS A 133 -6.43 -15.46 -12.46
N SER A 134 -7.34 -14.68 -11.89
CA SER A 134 -7.33 -13.21 -11.98
C SER A 134 -6.04 -12.63 -11.40
N ILE A 135 -5.68 -12.99 -10.16
CA ILE A 135 -4.45 -12.51 -9.50
C ILE A 135 -3.22 -12.83 -10.34
N LEU A 136 -3.06 -14.08 -10.74
CA LEU A 136 -1.89 -14.55 -11.50
C LEU A 136 -1.78 -13.93 -12.90
N SER A 137 -2.90 -13.44 -13.45
CA SER A 137 -2.92 -12.74 -14.75
C SER A 137 -2.48 -11.28 -14.64
N MET A 138 -2.63 -10.66 -13.46
CA MET A 138 -2.33 -9.26 -13.21
C MET A 138 -0.98 -9.05 -12.52
N ASP A 139 -0.59 -9.92 -11.59
CA ASP A 139 0.70 -9.91 -10.92
C ASP A 139 1.57 -11.08 -11.40
N HIS A 140 2.55 -10.77 -12.24
CA HIS A 140 3.48 -11.76 -12.79
C HIS A 140 4.45 -12.35 -11.74
N ASN A 141 4.43 -11.82 -10.51
CA ASN A 141 5.25 -12.32 -9.40
C ASN A 141 4.48 -13.26 -8.48
N ALA A 142 3.15 -13.20 -8.53
CA ALA A 142 2.30 -14.05 -7.72
C ALA A 142 2.30 -15.48 -8.30
N ASP A 143 2.25 -16.47 -7.41
CA ASP A 143 1.93 -17.84 -7.76
C ASP A 143 1.07 -18.49 -6.67
N LEU A 144 0.50 -19.66 -6.95
CA LEU A 144 -0.29 -20.43 -6.00
C LEU A 144 0.60 -21.39 -5.21
N TYR A 145 0.60 -21.26 -3.89
CA TYR A 145 1.46 -22.03 -3.00
C TYR A 145 0.66 -22.89 -2.02
N ASN A 146 1.11 -24.13 -1.83
CA ASN A 146 0.82 -24.96 -0.67
C ASN A 146 2.13 -25.23 0.10
N GLY A 147 2.13 -26.14 1.09
CA GLY A 147 3.35 -26.50 1.81
C GLY A 147 3.95 -25.30 2.56
N THR A 148 3.05 -24.49 3.12
CA THR A 148 3.35 -23.26 3.86
C THR A 148 2.50 -23.28 5.11
N ALA A 149 3.12 -23.04 6.27
CA ALA A 149 2.42 -22.79 7.52
C ALA A 149 2.27 -21.29 7.73
N SER A 150 1.19 -20.88 8.39
CA SER A 150 0.94 -19.47 8.69
C SER A 150 0.55 -19.25 10.14
N THR A 151 0.98 -18.13 10.69
CA THR A 151 0.65 -17.67 12.04
C THR A 151 0.17 -16.23 11.95
N PHE A 152 -1.10 -16.01 12.29
CA PHE A 152 -1.69 -14.69 12.36
C PHE A 152 -1.45 -14.08 13.73
N TYR A 153 -1.03 -12.82 13.76
CA TYR A 153 -0.85 -12.02 14.95
C TYR A 153 -1.90 -10.90 14.97
N PRO A 154 -2.81 -10.91 15.95
CA PRO A 154 -3.82 -9.85 16.07
C PRO A 154 -3.21 -8.52 16.54
N LEU A 155 -2.05 -8.56 17.19
CA LEU A 155 -1.35 -7.38 17.73
C LEU A 155 0.12 -7.35 17.32
N GLY A 156 0.67 -6.15 17.19
CA GLY A 156 2.06 -5.96 16.81
C GLY A 156 3.06 -6.37 17.89
N GLU A 157 2.73 -6.27 19.18
CA GLU A 157 3.59 -6.79 20.26
C GLU A 157 3.81 -8.31 20.20
N GLU A 158 2.78 -9.07 19.84
CA GLU A 158 2.87 -10.54 19.71
C GLU A 158 3.77 -10.91 18.53
N MET A 159 3.59 -10.24 17.39
CA MET A 159 4.44 -10.43 16.23
C MET A 159 5.88 -10.00 16.50
N TYR A 160 6.09 -8.89 17.21
CA TYR A 160 7.41 -8.36 17.54
C TYR A 160 8.21 -9.35 18.38
N ALA A 161 7.58 -9.99 19.37
CA ALA A 161 8.25 -11.01 20.18
C ALA A 161 8.78 -12.17 19.32
N GLN A 162 7.93 -12.75 18.46
CA GLN A 162 8.36 -13.84 17.56
C GLN A 162 9.38 -13.38 16.52
N LEU A 163 9.23 -12.16 15.99
CA LEU A 163 10.12 -11.58 15.01
C LEU A 163 11.56 -11.49 15.53
N LEU A 164 11.75 -11.07 16.78
CA LEU A 164 13.09 -11.02 17.39
C LEU A 164 13.75 -12.40 17.47
N GLU A 165 12.97 -13.45 17.74
CA GLU A 165 13.49 -14.82 17.78
C GLU A 165 13.89 -15.31 16.38
N ASP A 166 13.04 -15.09 15.37
CA ASP A 166 13.35 -15.49 13.99
C ASP A 166 14.57 -14.73 13.45
N LEU A 167 14.70 -13.43 13.75
CA LEU A 167 15.87 -12.63 13.36
C LEU A 167 17.17 -13.16 14.00
N LYS A 168 17.12 -13.59 15.27
CA LYS A 168 18.26 -14.23 15.95
C LYS A 168 18.60 -15.60 15.36
N ALA A 169 17.62 -16.29 14.77
CA ALA A 169 17.83 -17.59 14.14
C ALA A 169 18.40 -17.50 12.70
N ALA A 170 18.37 -16.32 12.08
CA ALA A 170 18.84 -16.10 10.70
C ALA A 170 20.30 -16.52 10.49
N LYS A 171 20.58 -17.15 9.33
CA LYS A 171 21.90 -17.72 9.00
C LYS A 171 22.49 -17.24 7.68
N LYS A 172 21.69 -16.74 6.74
CA LYS A 172 22.12 -16.49 5.35
C LYS A 172 21.83 -15.07 4.94
N PHE A 173 20.56 -14.66 5.00
CA PHE A 173 20.18 -13.31 4.66
C PHE A 173 18.90 -12.84 5.36
N ILE A 174 18.79 -11.53 5.52
CA ILE A 174 17.61 -10.84 6.05
C ILE A 174 17.28 -9.68 5.11
N PHE A 175 16.07 -9.67 4.57
CA PHE A 175 15.55 -8.57 3.75
C PHE A 175 14.43 -7.85 4.48
N ILE A 176 14.47 -6.52 4.45
CA ILE A 176 13.57 -5.64 5.22
C ILE A 176 13.10 -4.52 4.31
N GLU A 177 11.79 -4.37 4.12
CA GLU A 177 11.16 -3.30 3.35
C GLU A 177 9.96 -2.75 4.12
N PHE A 178 10.04 -1.48 4.54
CA PHE A 178 9.01 -0.85 5.37
C PHE A 178 8.80 0.63 5.04
N TYR A 179 7.54 1.07 5.15
CA TYR A 179 7.13 2.46 4.97
C TYR A 179 7.66 3.39 6.07
N ILE A 180 7.47 2.99 7.33
CA ILE A 180 7.92 3.75 8.50
C ILE A 180 8.89 2.89 9.30
N ILE A 181 10.03 3.51 9.61
CA ILE A 181 10.97 3.10 10.63
C ILE A 181 11.15 4.30 11.55
N ASP A 182 10.92 4.12 12.84
CA ASP A 182 11.18 5.14 13.86
C ASP A 182 12.12 4.60 14.94
N GLU A 183 13.05 5.43 15.38
CA GLU A 183 14.00 5.03 16.41
C GLU A 183 13.28 4.95 17.76
N GLY A 184 13.39 3.81 18.42
CA GLY A 184 12.63 3.47 19.61
C GLY A 184 12.98 2.07 20.09
N LEU A 185 12.28 1.55 21.10
CA LEU A 185 12.48 0.20 21.61
C LEU A 185 12.43 -0.84 20.48
N MET A 186 11.37 -0.80 19.66
CA MET A 186 11.14 -1.80 18.62
C MET A 186 12.28 -1.84 17.61
N TRP A 187 12.57 -0.70 16.98
CA TRP A 187 13.58 -0.62 15.93
C TRP A 187 15.00 -0.81 16.46
N ASN A 188 15.33 -0.28 17.64
CA ASN A 188 16.67 -0.41 18.19
C ASN A 188 17.01 -1.87 18.54
N SER A 189 16.08 -2.63 19.11
CA SER A 189 16.30 -4.06 19.38
C SER A 189 16.45 -4.88 18.09
N ILE A 190 15.70 -4.54 17.04
CA ILE A 190 15.88 -5.15 15.71
C ILE A 190 17.27 -4.79 15.17
N LEU A 191 17.64 -3.52 15.20
CA LEU A 191 18.91 -3.01 14.67
C LEU A 191 20.13 -3.66 15.36
N GLU A 192 20.07 -3.86 16.67
CA GLU A 192 21.10 -4.57 17.44
C GLU A 192 21.29 -6.01 16.94
N ILE A 193 20.20 -6.74 16.71
CA ILE A 193 20.26 -8.10 16.16
C ILE A 193 20.82 -8.07 14.74
N LEU A 194 20.38 -7.13 13.89
CA LEU A 194 20.90 -7.01 12.52
C LEU A 194 22.40 -6.72 12.51
N GLU A 195 22.89 -5.84 13.39
CA GLU A 195 24.31 -5.57 13.53
C GLU A 195 25.10 -6.82 13.94
N GLN A 196 24.57 -7.60 14.89
CA GLN A 196 25.15 -8.88 15.26
C GLN A 196 25.17 -9.86 14.07
N LYS A 197 24.06 -9.96 13.33
CA LYS A 197 23.93 -10.87 12.19
C LYS A 197 24.89 -10.52 11.04
N VAL A 198 25.09 -9.24 10.78
CA VAL A 198 26.11 -8.79 9.83
C VAL A 198 27.51 -9.23 10.27
N LYS A 199 27.84 -9.13 11.56
CA LYS A 199 29.13 -9.62 12.10
C LYS A 199 29.28 -11.15 11.99
N GLU A 200 28.17 -11.89 12.05
CA GLU A 200 28.11 -13.34 11.82
C GLU A 200 28.18 -13.72 10.32
N GLY A 201 28.19 -12.74 9.41
CA GLY A 201 28.28 -12.94 7.96
C GLY A 201 26.94 -13.07 7.24
N VAL A 202 25.82 -12.78 7.92
CA VAL A 202 24.48 -12.75 7.31
C VAL A 202 24.33 -11.52 6.43
N GLU A 203 23.87 -11.70 5.19
CA GLU A 203 23.60 -10.60 4.26
C GLU A 203 22.33 -9.85 4.69
N VAL A 204 22.43 -8.56 5.01
CA VAL A 204 21.25 -7.76 5.38
C VAL A 204 20.99 -6.68 4.33
N LYS A 205 19.81 -6.71 3.72
CA LYS A 205 19.32 -5.67 2.81
C LYS A 205 18.11 -4.97 3.39
N LEU A 206 18.15 -3.65 3.40
CA LEU A 206 17.10 -2.82 3.97
C LEU A 206 16.66 -1.72 2.99
N LEU A 207 15.38 -1.70 2.67
CA LEU A 207 14.72 -0.65 1.92
C LEU A 207 13.73 0.07 2.83
N TYR A 208 13.72 1.40 2.79
CA TYR A 208 12.72 2.18 3.49
C TYR A 208 12.25 3.38 2.67
N ASP A 209 11.02 3.78 2.92
CA ASP A 209 10.40 4.91 2.21
C ASP A 209 11.00 6.26 2.65
N ASP A 210 11.58 7.03 1.71
CA ASP A 210 12.23 8.30 2.03
C ASP A 210 11.27 9.38 2.55
N ILE A 211 10.00 9.37 2.13
CA ILE A 211 8.99 10.33 2.62
C ILE A 211 8.35 9.83 3.91
N GLY A 212 7.99 8.55 3.98
CA GLY A 212 7.44 7.91 5.18
C GLY A 212 8.37 8.08 6.39
N CYS A 213 9.68 7.93 6.18
CA CYS A 213 10.68 8.09 7.22
C CYS A 213 11.25 9.52 7.38
N MET A 214 10.69 10.53 6.69
CA MET A 214 11.26 11.88 6.66
C MET A 214 11.29 12.58 8.03
N ALA A 215 10.34 12.23 8.90
CA ALA A 215 10.14 12.85 10.20
C ALA A 215 10.64 11.98 11.37
N THR A 216 10.90 10.70 11.10
CA THR A 216 11.29 9.68 12.09
C THR A 216 12.79 9.44 12.06
N LEU A 217 13.40 9.29 10.89
CA LEU A 217 14.83 9.04 10.75
C LEU A 217 15.63 10.32 10.54
N ALA A 218 16.56 10.61 11.47
CA ALA A 218 17.39 11.81 11.40
C ALA A 218 18.59 11.66 10.44
N GLY A 219 18.87 12.73 9.69
CA GLY A 219 20.08 12.86 8.87
C GLY A 219 20.14 11.87 7.70
N ASN A 220 21.35 11.40 7.37
CA ASN A 220 21.54 10.38 6.34
C ASN A 220 21.59 8.99 6.98
N TYR A 221 20.42 8.51 7.44
CA TYR A 221 20.30 7.23 8.14
C TYR A 221 20.78 6.04 7.32
N THR A 222 20.60 6.08 5.99
CA THR A 222 21.15 5.08 5.06
C THR A 222 22.67 4.97 5.18
N LYS A 223 23.39 6.09 5.32
CA LYS A 223 24.84 6.08 5.52
C LYS A 223 25.22 5.48 6.87
N ARG A 224 24.40 5.69 7.91
CA ARG A 224 24.61 5.07 9.24
C ARG A 224 24.46 3.55 9.16
N LEU A 225 23.39 3.06 8.56
CA LEU A 225 23.16 1.62 8.37
C LEU A 225 24.28 0.96 7.56
N ARG A 226 24.73 1.58 6.46
CA ARG A 226 25.85 1.05 5.66
C ARG A 226 27.17 0.99 6.41
N LYS A 227 27.42 1.89 7.37
CA LYS A 227 28.61 1.82 8.22
C LYS A 227 28.58 0.61 9.16
N MET A 228 27.39 0.11 9.49
CA MET A 228 27.17 -1.11 10.27
C MET A 228 27.22 -2.37 9.40
N GLY A 229 27.50 -2.24 8.09
CA GLY A 229 27.50 -3.33 7.11
C GLY A 229 26.11 -3.75 6.63
N ILE A 230 25.04 -3.06 7.06
CA ILE A 230 23.69 -3.25 6.54
C ILE A 230 23.57 -2.54 5.19
N ASP A 231 23.27 -3.29 4.15
CA ASP A 231 23.06 -2.70 2.84
C ASP A 231 21.70 -2.00 2.81
N ALA A 232 21.70 -0.68 2.99
CA ALA A 232 20.47 0.11 3.08
C ALA A 232 20.26 0.99 1.86
N HIS A 233 19.03 1.15 1.38
CA HIS A 233 18.64 2.09 0.33
C HIS A 233 17.32 2.79 0.65
N LYS A 234 17.08 3.91 -0.02
CA LYS A 234 15.85 4.70 0.10
C LYS A 234 14.96 4.41 -1.10
N PHE A 235 13.71 4.01 -0.86
CA PHE A 235 12.71 3.90 -1.91
C PHE A 235 12.28 5.28 -2.39
N ASN A 236 12.19 5.47 -3.72
CA ASN A 236 11.79 6.72 -4.39
C ASN A 236 12.35 7.97 -3.69
N LYS A 237 13.70 8.02 -3.63
CA LYS A 237 14.44 9.11 -2.97
C LYS A 237 13.98 10.48 -3.47
N VAL A 238 13.71 11.39 -2.54
CA VAL A 238 13.35 12.77 -2.87
C VAL A 238 14.55 13.50 -3.45
N ILE A 239 14.34 14.11 -4.62
CA ILE A 239 15.29 14.96 -5.33
C ILE A 239 14.68 16.37 -5.49
N PRO A 240 15.45 17.43 -5.74
CA PRO A 240 14.90 18.77 -5.94
C PRO A 240 14.41 18.89 -7.38
N ARG A 241 13.28 18.24 -7.69
CA ARG A 241 12.65 18.27 -9.02
C ARG A 241 11.16 17.99 -8.88
N LEU A 242 10.33 18.72 -9.63
CA LEU A 242 8.90 18.43 -9.80
C LEU A 242 8.70 17.07 -10.47
N THR A 243 8.05 16.15 -9.77
CA THR A 243 7.70 14.82 -10.29
C THR A 243 6.49 14.22 -9.60
N VAL A 244 5.64 13.52 -10.36
CA VAL A 244 4.52 12.69 -9.86
C VAL A 244 5.00 11.55 -8.98
N ALA A 245 6.25 11.12 -9.15
CA ALA A 245 6.80 9.98 -8.42
C ALA A 245 6.74 10.15 -6.90
N TYR A 246 6.59 11.37 -6.37
CA TYR A 246 6.36 11.59 -4.94
C TYR A 246 5.02 11.09 -4.44
N ASN A 247 4.01 10.96 -5.31
CA ASN A 247 2.74 10.35 -4.92
C ASN A 247 2.82 8.82 -4.85
N ASN A 248 3.83 8.21 -5.49
CA ASN A 248 4.06 6.78 -5.42
C ASN A 248 5.04 6.45 -4.29
N ARG A 249 4.50 5.99 -3.16
CA ARG A 249 5.30 5.59 -1.99
C ARG A 249 5.30 4.08 -1.84
N ASP A 250 6.34 3.58 -1.18
CA ASP A 250 6.42 2.19 -0.78
C ASP A 250 5.72 2.02 0.55
N HIS A 251 4.52 1.48 0.51
CA HIS A 251 3.71 1.20 1.68
C HIS A 251 3.76 -0.28 2.08
N ARG A 252 4.63 -1.07 1.43
CA ARG A 252 4.84 -2.48 1.77
C ARG A 252 5.46 -2.64 3.14
N LYS A 253 5.20 -3.80 3.73
CA LYS A 253 5.85 -4.30 4.93
C LYS A 253 6.24 -5.73 4.63
N ILE A 254 7.50 -5.93 4.28
CA ILE A 254 8.06 -7.23 3.94
C ILE A 254 9.31 -7.44 4.78
N LEU A 255 9.33 -8.54 5.53
CA LEU A 255 10.55 -9.03 6.16
C LEU A 255 10.73 -10.49 5.76
N VAL A 256 11.89 -10.83 5.21
CA VAL A 256 12.24 -12.19 4.79
C VAL A 256 13.51 -12.62 5.47
N ILE A 257 13.51 -13.83 6.02
CA ILE A 257 14.66 -14.47 6.67
C ILE A 257 14.96 -15.77 5.95
N ASP A 258 16.17 -15.86 5.40
CA ASP A 258 16.74 -17.03 4.71
C ASP A 258 15.84 -17.59 3.58
N GLY A 259 14.91 -16.80 3.07
CA GLY A 259 13.92 -17.21 2.07
C GLY A 259 12.90 -18.23 2.60
N GLN A 260 12.91 -18.58 3.89
CA GLN A 260 12.04 -19.58 4.51
C GLN A 260 10.92 -18.93 5.32
N ILE A 261 11.26 -17.91 6.11
CA ILE A 261 10.31 -17.18 6.96
C ILE A 261 10.03 -15.81 6.33
N GLY A 262 8.76 -15.45 6.26
CA GLY A 262 8.31 -14.18 5.71
C GLY A 262 7.26 -13.53 6.60
N TYR A 263 7.33 -12.22 6.79
CA TYR A 263 6.33 -11.43 7.49
C TYR A 263 5.74 -10.38 6.57
N THR A 264 4.43 -10.16 6.72
CA THR A 264 3.76 -8.97 6.20
C THR A 264 2.51 -8.63 7.02
N GLY A 265 1.85 -7.51 6.72
CA GLY A 265 0.72 -6.99 7.49
C GLY A 265 0.64 -5.47 7.44
N GLY A 266 -0.04 -4.88 8.42
CA GLY A 266 -0.14 -3.43 8.57
C GLY A 266 0.96 -2.83 9.45
N VAL A 267 1.65 -3.64 10.25
CA VAL A 267 2.59 -3.18 11.29
C VAL A 267 3.87 -2.57 10.69
N ASN A 268 4.19 -1.33 11.09
CA ASN A 268 5.48 -0.69 10.79
C ASN A 268 6.49 -0.89 11.93
N LEU A 269 7.75 -0.48 11.72
CA LEU A 269 8.83 -0.59 12.71
C LEU A 269 8.91 0.67 13.57
N ALA A 270 7.94 0.85 14.47
CA ALA A 270 7.87 1.98 15.39
C ALA A 270 7.13 1.60 16.70
N ASP A 271 7.44 2.29 17.79
CA ASP A 271 7.01 1.91 19.13
C ASP A 271 5.48 1.95 19.36
N GLU A 272 4.73 2.75 18.60
CA GLU A 272 3.27 2.74 18.70
C GLU A 272 2.66 1.41 18.22
N TYR A 273 3.34 0.68 17.33
CA TYR A 273 2.82 -0.57 16.77
C TYR A 273 2.95 -1.77 17.72
N ILE A 274 3.80 -1.64 18.74
CA ILE A 274 3.94 -2.62 19.83
C ILE A 274 3.33 -2.10 21.13
N ASN A 275 2.52 -1.04 21.04
CA ASN A 275 1.89 -0.37 22.18
C ASN A 275 2.89 0.04 23.30
N HIS A 276 4.17 0.23 22.96
CA HIS A 276 5.18 0.70 23.91
C HIS A 276 5.01 2.19 24.22
N ILE A 277 4.49 2.94 23.25
CA ILE A 277 4.02 4.31 23.43
C ILE A 277 2.55 4.41 23.06
N GLU A 278 1.79 5.19 23.84
CA GLU A 278 0.40 5.50 23.52
C GLU A 278 0.33 6.82 22.75
N ARG A 279 -0.14 6.77 21.49
CA ARG A 279 -0.25 7.96 20.63
C ARG A 279 -1.69 8.32 20.29
N PHE A 280 -2.55 7.32 20.07
CA PHE A 280 -3.96 7.49 19.68
C PHE A 280 -4.85 6.42 20.34
N GLY A 281 -4.64 6.20 21.64
CA GLY A 281 -5.17 5.05 22.35
C GLY A 281 -4.45 3.77 21.95
N HIS A 282 -5.12 2.64 22.12
CA HIS A 282 -4.58 1.33 21.76
C HIS A 282 -4.44 1.20 20.23
N TRP A 283 -3.24 0.86 19.78
CA TRP A 283 -2.92 0.70 18.37
C TRP A 283 -3.19 -0.74 17.93
N LYS A 284 -4.30 -0.94 17.22
CA LYS A 284 -4.72 -2.27 16.75
C LYS A 284 -4.21 -2.50 15.34
N ASP A 285 -3.18 -3.31 15.20
CA ASP A 285 -2.64 -3.68 13.90
C ASP A 285 -2.23 -5.15 13.86
N SER A 286 -2.33 -5.76 12.69
CA SER A 286 -2.18 -7.20 12.51
C SER A 286 -1.10 -7.55 11.50
N ALA A 287 -0.55 -8.74 11.66
CA ALA A 287 0.46 -9.29 10.78
C ALA A 287 0.28 -10.79 10.57
N ILE A 288 0.87 -11.29 9.49
CA ILE A 288 0.91 -12.70 9.13
C ILE A 288 2.37 -13.11 8.95
N ARG A 289 2.77 -14.16 9.65
CA ARG A 289 4.02 -14.87 9.43
C ARG A 289 3.74 -16.07 8.54
N LEU A 290 4.57 -16.27 7.54
CA LEU A 290 4.60 -17.42 6.65
C LEU A 290 5.90 -18.18 6.87
N ASP A 291 5.81 -19.50 6.85
CA ASP A 291 6.94 -20.43 6.86
C ASP A 291 6.75 -21.41 5.71
N GLY A 292 7.64 -21.41 4.72
CA GLY A 292 7.59 -22.32 3.58
C GLY A 292 7.41 -21.64 2.23
N ARG A 293 6.86 -22.37 1.25
CA ARG A 293 6.96 -22.03 -0.18
C ARG A 293 6.45 -20.65 -0.56
N ALA A 294 5.39 -20.18 0.07
CA ALA A 294 4.84 -18.87 -0.22
C ALA A 294 5.84 -17.72 -0.02
N VAL A 295 6.84 -17.87 0.85
CA VAL A 295 7.84 -16.82 1.12
C VAL A 295 8.64 -16.45 -0.12
N LYS A 296 8.78 -17.35 -1.11
CA LYS A 296 9.39 -17.06 -2.42
C LYS A 296 8.77 -15.81 -3.09
N ALA A 297 7.45 -15.66 -3.03
CA ALA A 297 6.77 -14.51 -3.62
C ALA A 297 7.09 -13.20 -2.87
N LEU A 298 7.18 -13.23 -1.54
CA LEU A 298 7.60 -12.07 -0.73
C LEU A 298 9.05 -11.69 -1.03
N THR A 299 9.96 -12.66 -1.09
CA THR A 299 11.37 -12.46 -1.48
C THR A 299 11.47 -11.78 -2.85
N ARG A 300 10.68 -12.25 -3.82
CA ARG A 300 10.65 -11.67 -5.16
C ARG A 300 10.13 -10.23 -5.16
N LEU A 301 9.04 -9.94 -4.45
CA LEU A 301 8.50 -8.59 -4.33
C LEU A 301 9.55 -7.61 -3.77
N PHE A 302 10.29 -8.03 -2.74
CA PHE A 302 11.41 -7.26 -2.19
C PHE A 302 12.50 -7.02 -3.24
N LEU A 303 12.98 -8.10 -3.88
CA LEU A 303 14.08 -8.03 -4.84
C LEU A 303 13.73 -7.17 -6.06
N MET A 304 12.46 -7.12 -6.46
CA MET A 304 12.00 -6.20 -7.51
C MET A 304 12.20 -4.75 -7.09
N ASN A 305 11.65 -4.34 -5.95
CA ASN A 305 11.80 -2.95 -5.50
C ASN A 305 13.27 -2.60 -5.24
N TRP A 306 14.05 -3.55 -4.75
CA TRP A 306 15.50 -3.43 -4.63
C TRP A 306 16.19 -3.18 -5.98
N TYR A 307 15.89 -3.98 -7.01
CA TYR A 307 16.48 -3.85 -8.34
C TYR A 307 16.14 -2.51 -8.99
N ILE A 308 14.91 -2.03 -8.85
CA ILE A 308 14.50 -0.73 -9.41
C ILE A 308 15.26 0.41 -8.74
N ASN A 309 15.37 0.38 -7.41
CA ASN A 309 15.95 1.49 -6.66
C ASN A 309 17.48 1.50 -6.66
N ARG A 310 18.12 0.32 -6.74
CA ARG A 310 19.59 0.21 -6.71
C ARG A 310 20.20 -0.18 -8.05
N GLY A 311 19.61 -1.14 -8.76
CA GLY A 311 20.07 -1.59 -10.08
C GLY A 311 21.12 -2.70 -10.11
N GLU A 312 21.39 -3.36 -8.98
CA GLU A 312 22.43 -4.39 -8.85
C GLU A 312 21.84 -5.65 -8.19
N ILE A 313 21.44 -6.62 -9.02
CA ILE A 313 21.21 -8.01 -8.62
C ILE A 313 21.76 -8.85 -9.77
N GLU A 314 22.84 -9.60 -9.51
CA GLU A 314 23.49 -10.46 -10.51
C GLU A 314 22.70 -11.74 -10.75
N ASP A 315 22.13 -12.31 -9.68
CA ASP A 315 21.34 -13.55 -9.73
C ASP A 315 20.18 -13.47 -8.71
N PHE A 316 18.95 -13.50 -9.22
CA PHE A 316 17.73 -13.53 -8.39
C PHE A 316 17.48 -14.92 -7.82
N ASP A 317 17.89 -15.98 -8.51
CA ASP A 317 17.58 -17.36 -8.15
C ASP A 317 18.37 -17.81 -6.92
N ARG A 318 19.52 -17.18 -6.65
CA ARG A 318 20.29 -17.36 -5.41
C ARG A 318 19.45 -17.25 -4.14
N TYR A 319 18.39 -16.43 -4.14
CA TYR A 319 17.53 -16.20 -2.97
C TYR A 319 16.30 -17.15 -2.90
N HIS A 320 16.14 -18.05 -3.88
CA HIS A 320 14.99 -18.96 -3.99
C HIS A 320 15.33 -20.44 -3.76
N ILE A 321 16.60 -20.84 -3.82
CA ILE A 321 17.03 -22.26 -3.93
C ILE A 321 16.81 -23.09 -2.65
N GLU A 322 16.74 -22.46 -1.49
CA GLU A 322 16.79 -23.18 -0.20
C GLU A 322 15.48 -23.20 0.60
N ASN A 323 14.43 -22.61 0.04
CA ASN A 323 13.09 -22.61 0.61
C ASN A 323 12.50 -24.04 0.58
N LYS A 324 12.07 -24.54 1.74
CA LYS A 324 11.50 -25.88 1.91
C LYS A 324 10.00 -25.79 2.16
N ALA A 325 9.27 -26.75 1.58
CA ALA A 325 7.89 -26.98 2.00
C ALA A 325 7.87 -27.41 3.48
N VAL A 326 6.89 -26.91 4.19
CA VAL A 326 6.52 -27.36 5.53
C VAL A 326 5.13 -27.97 5.48
N GLU A 327 4.81 -28.79 6.48
CA GLU A 327 3.45 -29.27 6.66
C GLU A 327 2.54 -28.09 7.00
N GLY A 328 1.50 -27.88 6.19
CA GLY A 328 0.61 -26.75 6.34
C GLY A 328 -0.60 -26.89 5.42
N GLU A 329 -1.77 -26.55 5.95
CA GLU A 329 -3.05 -26.63 5.27
C GLU A 329 -3.37 -25.35 4.48
N GLY A 330 -4.20 -25.53 3.46
CA GLY A 330 -4.71 -24.44 2.63
C GLY A 330 -3.75 -23.95 1.57
N LEU A 331 -4.12 -22.83 0.94
CA LEU A 331 -3.42 -22.22 -0.18
C LEU A 331 -3.10 -20.76 0.12
N TYR A 332 -1.98 -20.30 -0.42
CA TYR A 332 -1.45 -18.95 -0.20
C TYR A 332 -1.07 -18.33 -1.54
N ILE A 333 -1.34 -17.03 -1.67
CA ILE A 333 -0.81 -16.18 -2.73
C ILE A 333 -0.35 -14.87 -2.09
N PRO A 334 0.94 -14.72 -1.76
CA PRO A 334 1.51 -13.40 -1.56
C PRO A 334 1.58 -12.67 -2.90
N TYR A 335 1.07 -11.44 -2.94
CA TYR A 335 0.99 -10.63 -4.14
C TYR A 335 1.34 -9.17 -3.86
N GLY A 336 1.78 -8.48 -4.92
CA GLY A 336 2.00 -7.04 -4.91
C GLY A 336 0.88 -6.29 -5.62
N SER A 337 0.67 -5.04 -5.22
CA SER A 337 -0.15 -4.07 -5.94
C SER A 337 0.62 -2.76 -6.08
N GLY A 338 0.23 -1.93 -7.05
CA GLY A 338 0.72 -0.56 -7.11
C GLY A 338 0.46 0.17 -8.42
N PRO A 339 1.19 1.26 -8.66
CA PRO A 339 0.88 2.18 -9.75
C PRO A 339 1.37 1.67 -11.11
N LYS A 340 0.69 2.15 -12.16
CA LYS A 340 1.19 2.07 -13.53
C LYS A 340 2.54 2.82 -13.64
N PRO A 341 3.46 2.36 -14.51
CA PRO A 341 3.32 1.21 -15.40
C PRO A 341 3.95 -0.08 -14.82
N ILE A 342 4.37 -0.09 -13.55
CA ILE A 342 4.93 -1.31 -12.92
C ILE A 342 3.86 -2.39 -12.80
N TYR A 343 2.68 -1.98 -12.34
CA TYR A 343 1.49 -2.81 -12.33
C TYR A 343 0.57 -2.35 -13.45
N LYS A 344 0.17 -3.27 -14.34
CA LYS A 344 -0.73 -2.96 -15.48
C LYS A 344 -2.19 -2.83 -15.05
N SER A 345 -2.54 -3.49 -13.93
CA SER A 345 -3.89 -3.55 -13.36
C SER A 345 -3.86 -3.24 -11.86
N GLN A 346 -4.99 -2.87 -11.29
CA GLN A 346 -5.16 -2.62 -9.85
C GLN A 346 -5.35 -3.93 -9.09
N VAL A 347 -4.26 -4.69 -8.88
CA VAL A 347 -4.30 -6.06 -8.32
C VAL A 347 -5.06 -6.10 -6.99
N GLY A 348 -4.70 -5.24 -6.04
CA GLY A 348 -5.31 -5.21 -4.70
C GLY A 348 -6.81 -4.96 -4.73
N LYS A 349 -7.24 -3.95 -5.50
CA LYS A 349 -8.66 -3.63 -5.70
C LYS A 349 -9.42 -4.82 -6.25
N THR A 350 -8.94 -5.40 -7.36
CA THR A 350 -9.59 -6.55 -7.99
C THR A 350 -9.68 -7.76 -7.06
N VAL A 351 -8.69 -8.00 -6.18
CA VAL A 351 -8.79 -9.07 -5.16
C VAL A 351 -9.95 -8.81 -4.20
N TYR A 352 -10.06 -7.61 -3.66
CA TYR A 352 -11.18 -7.25 -2.77
C TYR A 352 -12.53 -7.36 -3.47
N GLN A 353 -12.66 -6.81 -4.68
CA GLN A 353 -13.90 -6.92 -5.46
C GLN A 353 -14.28 -8.39 -5.69
N ASN A 354 -13.32 -9.25 -6.03
CA ASN A 354 -13.60 -10.67 -6.23
C ASN A 354 -14.03 -11.37 -4.95
N MET A 355 -13.42 -11.08 -3.81
CA MET A 355 -13.83 -11.65 -2.52
C MET A 355 -15.24 -11.21 -2.13
N ILE A 356 -15.52 -9.90 -2.21
CA ILE A 356 -16.81 -9.31 -1.88
C ILE A 356 -17.93 -9.84 -2.78
N ASN A 357 -17.66 -9.97 -4.09
CA ASN A 357 -18.65 -10.44 -5.05
C ASN A 357 -18.90 -11.95 -5.01
N GLN A 358 -17.98 -12.73 -4.45
CA GLN A 358 -18.15 -14.18 -4.29
C GLN A 358 -18.71 -14.58 -2.93
N ALA A 359 -18.67 -13.68 -1.95
CA ALA A 359 -19.12 -14.00 -0.60
C ALA A 359 -20.61 -14.37 -0.55
N THR A 360 -20.94 -15.38 0.24
CA THR A 360 -22.29 -15.92 0.41
C THR A 360 -22.89 -15.66 1.78
N ASP A 361 -22.09 -15.63 2.84
CA ASP A 361 -22.56 -15.56 4.22
C ASP A 361 -22.15 -14.23 4.87
N TYR A 362 -20.87 -13.86 4.83
CA TYR A 362 -20.39 -12.63 5.42
C TYR A 362 -19.08 -12.10 4.80
N VAL A 363 -18.86 -10.79 4.95
CA VAL A 363 -17.57 -10.15 4.64
C VAL A 363 -17.20 -9.18 5.75
N TYR A 364 -16.10 -9.44 6.43
CA TYR A 364 -15.58 -8.56 7.48
C TYR A 364 -14.32 -7.85 7.02
N ILE A 365 -14.26 -6.54 7.24
CA ILE A 365 -13.18 -5.67 6.77
C ILE A 365 -12.69 -4.82 7.95
N THR A 366 -11.38 -4.73 8.14
CA THR A 366 -10.77 -3.62 8.91
C THR A 366 -9.97 -2.73 7.97
N THR A 367 -10.05 -1.43 8.17
CA THR A 367 -9.22 -0.47 7.43
C THR A 367 -9.08 0.83 8.24
N PRO A 368 -7.89 1.47 8.30
CA PRO A 368 -7.78 2.78 8.94
C PRO A 368 -8.49 3.89 8.16
N TYR A 369 -8.63 3.70 6.84
CA TYR A 369 -9.18 4.71 5.93
C TYR A 369 -10.18 4.03 4.98
N LEU A 370 -11.38 4.60 4.87
CA LEU A 370 -12.45 4.12 4.00
C LEU A 370 -12.77 5.21 2.97
N ILE A 371 -11.90 5.34 1.98
CA ILE A 371 -11.95 6.37 0.94
C ILE A 371 -11.85 5.68 -0.43
N ILE A 372 -12.84 4.83 -0.67
CA ILE A 372 -12.94 3.95 -1.84
C ILE A 372 -13.60 4.65 -3.02
N ASP A 373 -13.39 4.07 -4.21
CA ASP A 373 -14.06 4.52 -5.43
C ASP A 373 -15.49 3.96 -5.56
N TYR A 374 -16.18 4.46 -6.58
CA TYR A 374 -17.59 4.19 -6.79
C TYR A 374 -17.85 2.70 -7.00
N ASP A 375 -17.07 2.02 -7.84
CA ASP A 375 -17.29 0.61 -8.15
C ASP A 375 -17.00 -0.32 -6.96
N LEU A 376 -15.95 -0.07 -6.16
CA LEU A 376 -15.75 -0.84 -4.93
C LEU A 376 -16.85 -0.55 -3.89
N THR A 377 -17.36 0.68 -3.82
CA THR A 377 -18.52 1.01 -2.98
C THR A 377 -19.75 0.20 -3.41
N GLU A 378 -20.05 0.17 -4.71
CA GLU A 378 -21.18 -0.60 -5.25
C GLU A 378 -21.01 -2.10 -5.06
N ASP A 379 -19.80 -2.66 -5.17
CA ASP A 379 -19.54 -4.08 -4.89
C ASP A 379 -19.90 -4.43 -3.44
N ILE A 380 -19.50 -3.59 -2.48
CA ILE A 380 -19.82 -3.75 -1.05
C ILE A 380 -21.33 -3.64 -0.82
N ARG A 381 -21.98 -2.61 -1.38
CA ARG A 381 -23.43 -2.42 -1.27
C ARG A 381 -24.19 -3.60 -1.85
N ASN A 382 -23.80 -4.06 -3.04
CA ASN A 382 -24.43 -5.20 -3.70
C ASN A 382 -24.27 -6.49 -2.89
N ALA A 383 -23.14 -6.70 -2.19
CA ALA A 383 -23.01 -7.84 -1.29
C ALA A 383 -24.03 -7.79 -0.15
N ALA A 384 -24.17 -6.64 0.53
CA ALA A 384 -25.16 -6.47 1.58
C ALA A 384 -26.60 -6.65 1.07
N LEU A 385 -26.93 -6.09 -0.11
CA LEU A 385 -28.24 -6.25 -0.75
C LEU A 385 -28.55 -7.70 -1.15
N ARG A 386 -27.54 -8.53 -1.41
CA ARG A 386 -27.71 -9.98 -1.62
C ARG A 386 -28.00 -10.76 -0.33
N GLY A 387 -27.89 -10.12 0.84
CA GLY A 387 -28.10 -10.74 2.15
C GLY A 387 -26.81 -11.18 2.86
N VAL A 388 -25.63 -10.83 2.32
CA VAL A 388 -24.33 -11.10 2.97
C VAL A 388 -24.17 -10.18 4.18
N ASP A 389 -23.75 -10.71 5.33
CA ASP A 389 -23.45 -9.89 6.52
C ASP A 389 -22.13 -9.13 6.33
N VAL A 390 -22.21 -7.91 5.81
CA VAL A 390 -21.04 -7.07 5.59
C VAL A 390 -20.78 -6.18 6.79
N ARG A 391 -19.59 -6.27 7.38
CA ARG A 391 -19.16 -5.45 8.51
C ARG A 391 -17.81 -4.79 8.25
N ILE A 392 -17.73 -3.48 8.49
CA ILE A 392 -16.49 -2.72 8.30
C ILE A 392 -16.11 -2.02 9.60
N VAL A 393 -14.87 -2.21 10.03
CA VAL A 393 -14.29 -1.56 11.21
C VAL A 393 -13.31 -0.47 10.79
N THR A 394 -13.48 0.71 11.35
CA THR A 394 -12.63 1.89 11.14
C THR A 394 -12.21 2.51 12.50
N PRO A 395 -11.24 3.43 12.54
CA PRO A 395 -10.79 4.03 13.80
C PRO A 395 -11.85 4.92 14.44
N HIS A 396 -11.99 4.85 15.78
CA HIS A 396 -12.73 5.85 16.54
C HIS A 396 -11.86 7.09 16.82
N ILE A 397 -10.61 6.87 17.26
CA ILE A 397 -9.64 7.93 17.52
C ILE A 397 -8.77 8.13 16.28
N PRO A 398 -8.92 9.22 15.51
CA PRO A 398 -8.19 9.37 14.26
C PRO A 398 -6.76 9.88 14.45
N ASP A 399 -5.83 9.34 13.67
CA ASP A 399 -4.48 9.90 13.53
C ASP A 399 -4.50 11.27 12.80
N LYS A 400 -5.48 11.46 11.90
CA LYS A 400 -5.70 12.67 11.10
C LYS A 400 -7.19 13.02 11.04
N LYS A 401 -7.59 14.09 11.76
CA LYS A 401 -9.00 14.55 11.83
C LYS A 401 -9.66 14.82 10.47
N LEU A 402 -8.92 15.41 9.53
CA LEU A 402 -9.44 15.70 8.19
C LEU A 402 -9.74 14.41 7.42
N ILE A 403 -8.86 13.41 7.53
CA ILE A 403 -9.05 12.12 6.87
C ILE A 403 -10.23 11.37 7.48
N GLN A 404 -10.44 11.48 8.80
CA GLN A 404 -11.62 10.90 9.46
C GLN A 404 -12.94 11.43 8.89
N ILE A 405 -13.02 12.73 8.57
CA ILE A 405 -14.21 13.32 7.94
C ILE A 405 -14.48 12.65 6.58
N VAL A 406 -13.43 12.38 5.80
CA VAL A 406 -13.56 11.75 4.48
C VAL A 406 -13.88 10.26 4.60
N THR A 407 -13.24 9.53 5.51
CA THR A 407 -13.53 8.12 5.85
C THR A 407 -15.00 7.93 6.20
N ARG A 408 -15.52 8.77 7.11
CA ARG A 408 -16.94 8.75 7.51
C ARG A 408 -17.88 9.16 6.37
N GLY A 409 -17.35 9.72 5.30
CA GLY A 409 -18.11 10.16 4.13
C GLY A 409 -18.78 9.01 3.39
N ALA A 410 -18.25 7.78 3.49
CA ALA A 410 -18.80 6.58 2.87
C ALA A 410 -19.86 5.86 3.75
N TYR A 411 -20.01 6.23 5.03
CA TYR A 411 -20.81 5.44 5.96
C TYR A 411 -22.29 5.39 5.58
N LEU A 412 -22.89 6.54 5.26
CA LEU A 412 -24.32 6.60 4.93
C LEU A 412 -24.66 5.73 3.71
N ASP A 413 -23.91 5.88 2.62
CA ASP A 413 -24.15 5.14 1.37
C ASP A 413 -24.06 3.61 1.57
N LEU A 414 -23.18 3.16 2.47
CA LEU A 414 -23.00 1.75 2.82
C LEU A 414 -24.08 1.25 3.79
N MET A 415 -24.37 2.01 4.84
CA MET A 415 -25.39 1.65 5.84
C MET A 415 -26.78 1.56 5.22
N ASP A 416 -27.11 2.44 4.26
CA ASP A 416 -28.38 2.40 3.52
C ASP A 416 -28.57 1.09 2.73
N ALA A 417 -27.47 0.39 2.39
CA ALA A 417 -27.50 -0.93 1.74
C ALA A 417 -27.51 -2.11 2.73
N GLY A 418 -27.47 -1.84 4.05
CA GLY A 418 -27.43 -2.86 5.12
C GLY A 418 -26.04 -3.22 5.63
N VAL A 419 -24.99 -2.48 5.23
CA VAL A 419 -23.63 -2.68 5.76
C VAL A 419 -23.55 -2.17 7.19
N LYS A 420 -23.00 -2.96 8.11
CA LYS A 420 -22.75 -2.52 9.50
C LYS A 420 -21.38 -1.89 9.62
N ILE A 421 -21.34 -0.66 10.11
CA ILE A 421 -20.09 0.07 10.33
C ILE A 421 -19.79 0.09 11.82
N TYR A 422 -18.54 -0.20 12.18
CA TYR A 422 -18.03 -0.18 13.55
C TYR A 422 -16.85 0.80 13.64
N GLU A 423 -16.80 1.56 14.73
CA GLU A 423 -15.63 2.35 15.11
C GLU A 423 -14.92 1.72 16.32
N TYR A 424 -13.64 1.41 16.17
CA TYR A 424 -12.81 0.79 17.20
C TYR A 424 -12.54 1.77 18.34
N THR A 425 -13.30 1.66 19.43
CA THR A 425 -13.28 2.63 20.54
C THR A 425 -12.01 2.66 21.39
N PRO A 426 -11.24 1.57 21.57
CA PRO A 426 -10.03 1.61 22.39
C PRO A 426 -8.92 2.49 21.80
N GLY A 427 -8.97 2.82 20.50
CA GLY A 427 -7.95 3.67 19.88
C GLY A 427 -8.01 3.73 18.37
N PHE A 428 -6.90 3.38 17.73
CA PHE A 428 -6.71 3.45 16.29
C PHE A 428 -6.52 2.05 15.70
N VAL A 429 -7.47 1.62 14.85
CA VAL A 429 -7.32 0.38 14.07
C VAL A 429 -6.55 0.66 12.79
N HIS A 430 -5.34 0.12 12.71
CA HIS A 430 -4.48 0.16 11.54
C HIS A 430 -4.40 -1.21 10.83
N SER A 431 -5.03 -2.27 11.33
CA SER A 431 -5.15 -3.54 10.59
C SER A 431 -5.78 -3.35 9.21
N LYS A 432 -5.26 -4.06 8.19
CA LYS A 432 -5.87 -4.17 6.86
C LYS A 432 -6.12 -5.63 6.55
N GLN A 433 -7.30 -6.10 6.96
CA GLN A 433 -7.69 -7.48 6.76
C GLN A 433 -9.11 -7.58 6.22
N VAL A 434 -9.31 -8.58 5.37
CA VAL A 434 -10.61 -8.95 4.81
C VAL A 434 -10.81 -10.43 5.07
N LEU A 435 -11.95 -10.82 5.63
CA LEU A 435 -12.35 -12.22 5.85
C LEU A 435 -13.71 -12.45 5.19
N ALA A 436 -13.85 -13.53 4.43
CA ALA A 436 -15.10 -13.92 3.79
C ALA A 436 -15.41 -15.40 4.03
N ASP A 437 -16.62 -15.67 4.53
CA ASP A 437 -17.25 -16.99 4.69
C ASP A 437 -16.41 -18.07 5.41
N ASP A 438 -15.46 -17.69 6.27
CA ASP A 438 -14.44 -18.57 6.87
C ASP A 438 -13.63 -19.38 5.84
N GLU A 439 -13.72 -19.04 4.54
CA GLU A 439 -13.03 -19.75 3.45
C GLU A 439 -11.83 -18.98 2.93
N MET A 440 -11.92 -17.65 2.86
CA MET A 440 -10.90 -16.79 2.28
C MET A 440 -10.57 -15.61 3.18
N ALA A 441 -9.28 -15.26 3.25
CA ALA A 441 -8.84 -14.06 3.92
C ALA A 441 -7.70 -13.35 3.16
N VAL A 442 -7.60 -12.04 3.38
CA VAL A 442 -6.45 -11.23 2.97
C VAL A 442 -5.91 -10.50 4.19
N VAL A 443 -4.60 -10.55 4.39
CA VAL A 443 -3.87 -9.74 5.37
C VAL A 443 -2.70 -9.07 4.66
N GLY A 444 -2.50 -7.77 4.87
CA GLY A 444 -1.41 -7.04 4.21
C GLY A 444 -1.38 -5.56 4.55
N SER A 445 -0.81 -4.78 3.63
CA SER A 445 -0.60 -3.34 3.80
C SER A 445 -1.65 -2.46 3.09
N ILE A 446 -2.49 -3.05 2.23
CA ILE A 446 -3.43 -2.36 1.34
C ILE A 446 -4.62 -1.79 2.14
N ASN A 447 -4.76 -0.48 2.23
CA ASN A 447 -5.96 0.15 2.78
C ASN A 447 -7.12 0.18 1.75
N PHE A 448 -8.33 0.40 2.25
CA PHE A 448 -9.51 0.74 1.44
C PHE A 448 -9.51 2.24 1.10
N ASP A 449 -8.46 2.71 0.42
CA ASP A 449 -8.34 4.09 -0.04
C ASP A 449 -7.67 4.21 -1.42
N TYR A 450 -7.90 5.34 -2.12
CA TYR A 450 -7.28 5.61 -3.42
C TYR A 450 -5.74 5.52 -3.42
N ARG A 451 -5.07 5.90 -2.32
CA ARG A 451 -3.60 5.86 -2.25
C ARG A 451 -3.12 4.42 -2.31
N SER A 452 -3.66 3.53 -1.50
CA SER A 452 -3.29 2.11 -1.48
C SER A 452 -3.76 1.38 -2.74
N LEU A 453 -4.96 1.65 -3.23
CA LEU A 453 -5.54 0.93 -4.36
C LEU A 453 -4.97 1.37 -5.72
N VAL A 454 -4.38 2.57 -5.82
CA VAL A 454 -3.92 3.15 -7.09
C VAL A 454 -2.47 3.61 -7.06
N HIS A 455 -2.03 4.32 -6.02
CA HIS A 455 -0.80 5.12 -6.05
C HIS A 455 0.40 4.45 -5.37
N HIS A 456 0.17 3.70 -4.30
CA HIS A 456 1.23 3.13 -3.46
C HIS A 456 1.61 1.74 -3.91
N TYR A 457 2.87 1.40 -3.73
CA TYR A 457 3.30 0.02 -3.78
C TYR A 457 2.85 -0.65 -2.49
N GLU A 458 2.07 -1.69 -2.63
CA GLU A 458 1.48 -2.44 -1.53
C GLU A 458 1.76 -3.93 -1.71
N ASN A 459 1.57 -4.70 -0.65
CA ASN A 459 1.60 -6.15 -0.71
C ASN A 459 0.60 -6.76 0.28
N ALA A 460 0.16 -7.97 0.00
CA ALA A 460 -0.70 -8.72 0.89
C ALA A 460 -0.56 -10.22 0.63
N VAL A 461 -1.18 -11.03 1.49
CA VAL A 461 -1.30 -12.48 1.32
C VAL A 461 -2.77 -12.82 1.24
N TRP A 462 -3.19 -13.34 0.09
CA TRP A 462 -4.48 -14.02 -0.03
C TRP A 462 -4.33 -15.46 0.46
N MET A 463 -5.28 -15.91 1.26
CA MET A 463 -5.30 -17.20 1.93
C MET A 463 -6.64 -17.88 1.68
N TYR A 464 -6.60 -19.19 1.42
CA TYR A 464 -7.79 -20.02 1.26
C TYR A 464 -7.71 -21.27 2.11
N ARG A 465 -8.70 -21.46 2.99
CA ARG A 465 -8.82 -22.59 3.93
C ARG A 465 -7.53 -22.88 4.70
N THR A 466 -6.93 -21.82 5.24
CA THR A 466 -5.71 -21.93 6.07
C THR A 466 -6.08 -21.86 7.56
N PRO A 467 -5.29 -22.46 8.47
CA PRO A 467 -5.55 -22.39 9.90
C PRO A 467 -5.59 -20.96 10.47
N ALA A 468 -4.95 -20.00 9.81
CA ALA A 468 -4.94 -18.59 10.21
C ALA A 468 -6.33 -17.93 10.16
N LEU A 469 -7.24 -18.40 9.30
CA LEU A 469 -8.59 -17.81 9.14
C LEU A 469 -9.38 -17.85 10.45
N LYS A 470 -9.24 -18.94 11.23
CA LYS A 470 -9.88 -19.05 12.54
C LYS A 470 -9.41 -17.96 13.51
N LYS A 471 -8.10 -17.66 13.52
CA LYS A 471 -7.55 -16.58 14.35
C LYS A 471 -7.97 -15.19 13.87
N ILE A 472 -8.12 -15.00 12.56
CA ILE A 472 -8.66 -13.76 11.99
C ILE A 472 -10.13 -13.58 12.39
N ARG A 473 -10.92 -14.67 12.39
CA ARG A 473 -12.31 -14.66 12.85
C ARG A 473 -12.42 -14.28 14.32
N GLU A 474 -11.65 -14.94 15.18
CA GLU A 474 -11.58 -14.64 16.62
C GLU A 474 -11.18 -13.17 16.87
N ASP A 475 -10.24 -12.62 16.08
CA ASP A 475 -9.84 -11.22 16.15
C ASP A 475 -10.99 -10.27 15.75
N PHE A 476 -11.74 -10.56 14.70
CA PHE A 476 -12.92 -9.79 14.32
C PHE A 476 -14.00 -9.80 15.39
N ASP A 477 -14.29 -10.96 15.98
CA ASP A 477 -15.29 -11.08 17.04
C ASP A 477 -14.93 -10.20 18.23
N HIS A 478 -13.67 -10.24 18.68
CA HIS A 478 -13.18 -9.35 19.75
C HIS A 478 -13.21 -7.87 19.34
N ILE A 479 -12.84 -7.54 18.10
CA ILE A 479 -12.91 -6.16 17.60
C ILE A 479 -14.35 -5.65 17.66
N PHE A 480 -15.35 -6.44 17.26
CA PHE A 480 -16.75 -6.03 17.31
C PHE A 480 -17.23 -5.80 18.74
N GLU A 481 -16.83 -6.63 19.69
CA GLU A 481 -17.19 -6.49 21.12
C GLU A 481 -16.73 -5.16 21.73
N VAL A 482 -15.54 -4.69 21.36
CA VAL A 482 -14.96 -3.44 21.89
C VAL A 482 -15.21 -2.23 21.00
N SER A 483 -15.89 -2.42 19.87
CA SER A 483 -16.21 -1.33 18.93
C SER A 483 -17.62 -0.79 19.15
N GLN A 484 -17.84 0.46 18.75
CA GLN A 484 -19.16 1.07 18.72
C GLN A 484 -19.75 0.86 17.31
N GLU A 485 -20.94 0.28 17.24
CA GLU A 485 -21.71 0.27 16.00
C GLU A 485 -22.22 1.67 15.66
N ILE A 486 -22.03 2.08 14.41
CA ILE A 486 -22.45 3.37 13.90
C ILE A 486 -23.88 3.26 13.37
N THR A 487 -24.73 4.12 13.91
CA THR A 487 -26.13 4.34 13.55
C THR A 487 -26.40 5.83 13.34
N GLU A 488 -27.56 6.18 12.76
CA GLU A 488 -27.97 7.58 12.53
C GLU A 488 -27.97 8.46 13.79
N ASP A 489 -28.11 7.84 14.97
CA ASP A 489 -28.11 8.53 16.27
C ASP A 489 -26.68 8.80 16.77
N THR A 490 -25.75 7.91 16.46
CA THR A 490 -24.35 8.02 16.91
C THR A 490 -23.50 8.91 16.00
N PHE A 491 -23.93 9.12 14.75
CA PHE A 491 -23.13 9.81 13.76
C PHE A 491 -23.95 10.76 12.90
N ARG A 492 -23.62 12.06 12.95
CA ARG A 492 -24.12 13.08 12.02
C ARG A 492 -23.03 14.06 11.64
N PHE A 493 -22.94 14.35 10.35
CA PHE A 493 -22.10 15.45 9.88
C PHE A 493 -22.72 16.80 10.25
N THR A 494 -21.86 17.71 10.71
CA THR A 494 -22.19 19.14 10.70
C THR A 494 -22.07 19.69 9.28
N TRP A 495 -22.76 20.80 8.98
CA TRP A 495 -22.77 21.39 7.62
C TRP A 495 -21.36 21.69 7.07
N HIS A 496 -20.43 22.12 7.92
CA HIS A 496 -19.06 22.42 7.49
C HIS A 496 -18.24 21.15 7.27
N GLN A 497 -18.47 20.09 8.05
CA GLN A 497 -17.87 18.79 7.79
C GLN A 497 -18.39 18.18 6.49
N SER A 498 -19.69 18.31 6.19
CA SER A 498 -20.26 17.93 4.89
C SER A 498 -19.57 18.67 3.75
N LEU A 499 -19.42 20.00 3.84
CA LEU A 499 -18.72 20.76 2.81
C LEU A 499 -17.25 20.31 2.64
N ILE A 500 -16.54 20.09 3.74
CA ILE A 500 -15.15 19.60 3.71
C ILE A 500 -15.08 18.21 3.08
N LYS A 501 -16.00 17.31 3.43
CA LYS A 501 -16.12 15.96 2.85
C LYS A 501 -16.27 16.07 1.32
N GLU A 502 -17.26 16.82 0.84
CA GLU A 502 -17.53 16.95 -0.61
C GLU A 502 -16.33 17.51 -1.37
N ILE A 503 -15.68 18.56 -0.84
CA ILE A 503 -14.47 19.12 -1.46
C ILE A 503 -13.34 18.09 -1.49
N MET A 504 -13.09 17.41 -0.37
CA MET A 504 -11.99 16.43 -0.29
C MET A 504 -12.23 15.21 -1.16
N GLN A 505 -13.47 14.73 -1.29
CA GLN A 505 -13.82 13.61 -2.16
C GLN A 505 -13.54 13.92 -3.64
N LEU A 506 -13.80 15.15 -4.09
CA LEU A 506 -13.44 15.57 -5.46
C LEU A 506 -11.95 15.47 -5.77
N PHE A 507 -11.10 15.62 -4.75
CA PHE A 507 -9.64 15.56 -4.91
C PHE A 507 -9.03 14.23 -4.42
N ALA A 508 -9.83 13.36 -3.80
CA ALA A 508 -9.39 12.08 -3.24
C ALA A 508 -8.64 11.17 -4.25
N PRO A 509 -9.02 11.10 -5.55
CA PRO A 509 -8.28 10.31 -6.52
C PRO A 509 -6.84 10.78 -6.77
N MET A 510 -6.48 12.01 -6.39
CA MET A 510 -5.13 12.55 -6.51
C MET A 510 -4.38 12.62 -5.18
N LEU A 511 -5.14 12.69 -4.08
CA LEU A 511 -4.61 12.60 -2.73
C LEU A 511 -4.13 11.20 -2.44
#